data_AF-A0A931XW30-F1
#
_entry.id   AF-A0A931XW30-F1
#
_cell.length_a   1.000
_cell.length_b   1.000
_cell.length_c   1.000
_cell.angle_alpha   90.00
_cell.angle_beta   90.00
_cell.angle_gamma   90.00
#
_symmetry.space_group_name_H-M   'P 1'
#
loop_
_entity.id
_entity.type
_entity.pdbx_description
1 polymer ?
#
loop_
_entity_poly.entity_id
_entity_poly.type
_entity_poly.pdbx_seq_one_letter_code
_entity_poly.pdbx_strand_id
1 'polypeptide(L)'
;MLQEPKRLFLRVGDEVSHKGYQEWGLGVVVEELTSRLPGGTCLVRIRFEDGSLRVFNNDLDNEMCCYYFGVRKLFHLSIDGRAGSMRMGGSSRRLRAK
;
A
#
# COMPACT_ATOMS: atom_id res chain seq x y z
N MET A 1 21.69 -20.45 1.14
CA MET A 1 20.54 -20.05 1.98
C MET A 1 19.46 -19.54 1.06
N LEU A 2 18.32 -20.24 0.97
CA LEU A 2 17.14 -19.70 0.28
C LEU A 2 16.47 -18.76 1.27
N GLN A 3 16.34 -17.48 0.92
CA GLN A 3 15.57 -16.54 1.74
C GLN A 3 14.09 -16.86 1.60
N GLU A 4 13.36 -16.69 2.71
CA GLU A 4 11.90 -16.69 2.68
C GLU A 4 11.41 -15.62 1.69
N PRO A 5 10.34 -15.91 0.92
CA PRO A 5 9.77 -14.95 -0.01
C PRO A 5 9.33 -13.69 0.74
N LYS A 6 9.62 -12.51 0.15
CA LYS A 6 9.23 -11.23 0.75
C LYS A 6 7.73 -11.16 1.00
N ARG A 7 7.33 -10.61 2.14
CA ARG A 7 5.94 -10.42 2.50
C ARG A 7 5.41 -9.14 1.85
N LEU A 8 4.85 -9.28 0.66
CA LEU A 8 4.44 -8.15 -0.16
C LEU A 8 3.11 -7.54 0.32
N PHE A 9 3.03 -6.21 0.36
CA PHE A 9 1.80 -5.50 0.76
C PHE A 9 0.80 -5.39 -0.40
N LEU A 10 1.25 -4.89 -1.54
CA LEU A 10 0.44 -4.61 -2.73
C LEU A 10 0.80 -5.52 -3.90
N ARG A 11 -0.17 -5.71 -4.80
CA ARG A 11 -0.06 -6.41 -6.09
C ARG A 11 -0.48 -5.49 -7.23
N VAL A 12 -0.01 -5.79 -8.45
CA VAL A 12 -0.50 -5.13 -9.67
C VAL A 12 -2.02 -5.26 -9.76
N GLY A 13 -2.70 -4.15 -10.06
CA GLY A 13 -4.15 -4.05 -10.10
C GLY A 13 -4.81 -3.63 -8.79
N ASP A 14 -4.10 -3.64 -7.65
CA ASP A 14 -4.66 -3.14 -6.40
C ASP A 14 -4.98 -1.64 -6.50
N GLU A 15 -6.19 -1.28 -6.12
CA GLU A 15 -6.61 0.11 -5.93
C GLU A 15 -6.19 0.59 -4.53
N VAL A 16 -5.72 1.84 -4.47
CA VAL A 16 -5.20 2.42 -3.24
C VAL A 16 -5.63 3.88 -3.06
N SER A 17 -5.52 4.36 -1.83
CA SER A 17 -5.51 5.79 -1.49
C SER A 17 -4.32 6.10 -0.57
N HIS A 18 -4.02 7.38 -0.36
CA HIS A 18 -3.00 7.81 0.60
C HIS A 18 -3.60 8.61 1.76
N LYS A 19 -3.30 8.22 3.00
CA LYS A 19 -3.88 8.87 4.20
C LYS A 19 -3.48 10.34 4.36
N GLY A 20 -2.23 10.68 4.01
CA GLY A 20 -1.65 12.02 4.23
C GLY A 20 -1.61 12.91 3.00
N TYR A 21 -1.93 12.38 1.82
CA TYR A 21 -1.85 13.08 0.53
C TYR A 21 -3.13 12.77 -0.26
N GLN A 22 -4.24 13.31 0.23
CA GLN A 22 -5.57 13.05 -0.36
C GLN A 22 -5.68 13.69 -1.75
N GLU A 23 -4.94 14.77 -2.00
CA GLU A 23 -4.85 15.47 -3.27
C GLU A 23 -4.27 14.62 -4.41
N TRP A 24 -3.63 13.49 -4.11
CA TRP A 24 -3.19 12.56 -5.15
C TRP A 24 -4.38 11.79 -5.77
N GLY A 25 -5.52 11.76 -5.08
CA GLY A 25 -6.68 10.96 -5.48
C GLY A 25 -6.46 9.46 -5.29
N LEU A 26 -7.25 8.66 -6.00
CA LEU A 26 -7.09 7.21 -6.05
C LEU A 26 -5.85 6.83 -6.86
N GLY A 27 -5.30 5.67 -6.55
CA GLY A 27 -4.18 5.10 -7.30
C GLY A 27 -4.42 3.65 -7.66
N VAL A 28 -3.80 3.22 -8.77
CA VAL A 28 -3.75 1.82 -9.18
C VAL A 28 -2.30 1.39 -9.26
N VAL A 29 -1.99 0.22 -8.68
CA VAL A 29 -0.67 -0.38 -8.80
C VAL A 29 -0.48 -0.89 -10.23
N VAL A 30 0.48 -0.34 -10.94
CA VAL A 30 0.75 -0.67 -12.34
C VAL A 30 1.94 -1.60 -12.51
N GLU A 31 2.87 -1.64 -11.55
CA GLU A 31 4.04 -2.53 -11.59
C GLU A 31 4.49 -3.01 -10.20
N GLU A 32 5.05 -4.22 -10.15
CA GLU A 32 5.73 -4.83 -9.00
C GLU A 32 7.14 -5.25 -9.41
N LEU A 33 8.16 -4.87 -8.63
CA LEU A 33 9.55 -5.30 -8.80
C LEU A 33 10.09 -5.90 -7.51
N THR A 34 10.23 -7.23 -7.48
CA THR A 34 10.72 -7.97 -6.31
C THR A 34 11.96 -8.79 -6.66
N SER A 35 13.11 -8.40 -6.12
CA SER A 35 14.35 -9.19 -6.22
C SER A 35 14.38 -10.33 -5.21
N ARG A 36 14.90 -11.49 -5.64
CA ARG A 36 15.14 -12.68 -4.81
C ARG A 36 16.53 -12.72 -4.20
N LEU A 37 17.39 -11.76 -4.53
CA LEU A 37 18.74 -11.67 -3.97
C LEU A 37 18.69 -11.04 -2.57
N PRO A 38 19.59 -11.44 -1.65
CA PRO A 38 19.74 -10.79 -0.35
C PRO A 38 19.97 -9.29 -0.51
N GLY A 39 19.23 -8.47 0.24
CA GLY A 39 19.29 -7.01 0.15
C GLY A 39 18.70 -6.42 -1.15
N GLY A 40 18.13 -7.25 -2.02
CA GLY A 40 17.55 -6.82 -3.28
C GLY A 40 16.27 -6.00 -3.10
N THR A 41 15.89 -5.27 -4.15
CA THR A 41 14.73 -4.37 -4.18
C THR A 41 13.39 -5.09 -3.93
N CYS A 42 12.43 -4.32 -3.41
CA CYS A 42 11.04 -4.72 -3.22
C CYS A 42 10.17 -3.49 -3.41
N LEU A 43 9.70 -3.26 -4.63
CA LEU A 43 9.10 -1.99 -5.02
C LEU A 43 7.77 -2.20 -5.73
N VAL A 44 6.88 -1.21 -5.64
CA VAL A 44 5.69 -1.08 -6.48
C VAL A 44 5.65 0.31 -7.10
N ARG A 45 5.05 0.40 -8.30
CA ARG A 45 4.73 1.69 -8.92
C ARG A 45 3.23 1.88 -8.98
N ILE A 46 2.80 3.05 -8.52
CA ILE A 46 1.39 3.42 -8.39
C ILE A 46 1.15 4.63 -9.28
N ARG A 47 0.13 4.55 -10.15
CA ARG A 47 -0.38 5.67 -10.93
C ARG A 47 -1.54 6.28 -10.17
N PHE A 48 -1.39 7.53 -9.75
CA PHE A 48 -2.42 8.30 -9.05
C PHE A 48 -3.24 9.15 -10.04
N GLU A 49 -4.45 9.53 -9.63
CA GLU A 49 -5.37 10.38 -10.42
C GLU A 49 -4.82 11.78 -10.69
N ASP A 50 -3.90 12.26 -9.85
CA ASP A 50 -3.14 13.48 -10.12
C ASP A 50 -2.16 13.38 -11.32
N GLY A 51 -2.15 12.24 -12.00
CA GLY A 51 -1.34 11.97 -13.19
C GLY A 51 0.09 11.51 -12.87
N SER A 52 0.51 11.56 -11.61
CA SER A 52 1.88 11.21 -11.22
C SER A 52 2.06 9.72 -10.96
N LEU A 53 3.22 9.20 -11.38
CA LEU A 53 3.70 7.86 -11.03
C LEU A 53 4.62 7.96 -9.82
N ARG A 54 4.35 7.18 -8.79
CA ARG A 54 5.15 7.14 -7.56
C ARG A 54 5.62 5.72 -7.28
N VAL A 55 6.87 5.59 -6.84
CA VAL A 55 7.50 4.30 -6.50
C VAL A 55 7.63 4.20 -4.99
N PHE A 56 7.24 3.06 -4.43
CA PHE A 56 7.34 2.81 -2.99
C PHE A 56 7.97 1.46 -2.69
N ASN A 57 8.54 1.33 -1.49
CA ASN A 57 8.89 0.03 -0.94
C ASN A 57 7.62 -0.79 -0.65
N ASN A 58 7.61 -2.06 -1.04
CA ASN A 58 6.46 -2.97 -0.93
C ASN A 58 6.67 -4.13 0.05
N ASP A 59 7.81 -4.15 0.76
CA ASP A 59 8.15 -5.19 1.72
C ASP A 59 7.52 -4.86 3.08
N LEU A 60 6.52 -5.64 3.53
CA LEU A 60 5.87 -5.44 4.82
C LEU A 60 6.81 -5.60 6.02
N ASP A 61 7.95 -6.25 5.82
CA ASP A 61 8.96 -6.43 6.87
C ASP A 61 9.99 -5.29 6.88
N ASN A 62 9.88 -4.34 5.94
CA ASN A 62 10.71 -3.14 5.86
C ASN A 62 9.99 -1.92 6.45
N GLU A 63 10.67 -1.16 7.30
CA GLU A 63 10.11 0.05 7.95
C GLU A 63 9.67 1.13 6.95
N MET A 64 10.28 1.14 5.76
CA MET A 64 9.96 2.08 4.67
C MET A 64 8.79 1.60 3.79
N CYS A 65 8.13 0.49 4.13
CA CYS A 65 6.98 -0.01 3.37
C CYS A 65 5.92 1.08 3.17
N CYS A 66 5.31 1.11 1.99
CA CYS A 66 4.22 2.04 1.67
C CYS A 66 3.05 1.97 2.66
N TYR A 67 2.81 0.82 3.29
CA TYR A 67 1.83 0.71 4.38
C TYR A 67 2.12 1.68 5.54
N TYR A 68 3.38 1.76 5.97
CA TYR A 68 3.81 2.64 7.06
C TYR A 68 3.89 4.11 6.62
N PHE A 69 4.18 4.35 5.34
CA PHE A 69 4.17 5.70 4.75
C PHE A 69 2.75 6.30 4.64
N GLY A 70 1.72 5.46 4.48
CA GLY A 70 0.32 5.90 4.50
C GLY A 70 -0.55 5.41 3.35
N VAL A 71 -0.03 4.54 2.48
CA VAL A 71 -0.82 3.91 1.40
C VAL A 71 -1.81 2.91 2.00
N ARG A 72 -3.05 2.92 1.52
CA ARG A 72 -4.13 2.04 1.97
C ARG A 72 -4.77 1.35 0.78
N LYS A 73 -4.81 0.01 0.83
CA LYS A 73 -5.50 -0.82 -0.15
C LYS A 73 -7.01 -0.66 0.00
N LEU A 74 -7.69 -0.44 -1.11
CA LEU A 74 -9.15 -0.44 -1.17
C LEU A 74 -9.63 -1.88 -1.44
N PHE A 75 -10.66 -2.29 -0.71
CA PHE A 75 -11.29 -3.59 -0.92
C PHE A 75 -12.61 -3.36 -1.65
N HIS A 76 -12.71 -3.87 -2.87
CA HIS A 76 -14.00 -3.94 -3.55
C HIS A 76 -14.76 -5.14 -2.96
N LEU A 77 -15.84 -4.87 -2.23
CA LEU A 77 -16.73 -5.92 -1.76
C LEU A 77 -17.55 -6.39 -2.98
N SER A 78 -17.21 -7.54 -3.55
CA SER A 78 -18.11 -8.22 -4.48
C SER A 78 -19.36 -8.66 -3.70
N ILE A 79 -20.52 -8.12 -4.06
CA ILE A 79 -21.81 -8.43 -3.44
C ILE A 79 -22.27 -9.82 -3.92
N ASP A 80 -21.58 -10.87 -3.48
CA ASP A 80 -22.03 -12.27 -3.57
C ASP A 80 -22.25 -12.87 -2.16
N GLY A 81 -22.78 -12.04 -1.26
CA GLY A 81 -23.75 -12.51 -0.27
C GLY A 81 -23.28 -13.19 1.02
N ARG A 82 -22.00 -13.19 1.41
CA ARG A 82 -21.59 -13.69 2.76
C ARG A 82 -20.49 -12.86 3.44
N ALA A 83 -20.98 -11.87 4.21
CA ALA A 83 -20.51 -11.31 5.49
C ALA A 83 -19.02 -11.09 5.80
N GLY A 84 -18.72 -9.86 6.28
CA GLY A 84 -17.52 -9.56 7.05
C GLY A 84 -17.31 -8.06 7.26
N SER A 85 -18.11 -7.42 8.11
CA SER A 85 -17.86 -6.04 8.57
C SER A 85 -16.56 -5.98 9.35
N MET A 86 -15.54 -5.30 8.83
CA MET A 86 -14.42 -4.79 9.63
C MET A 86 -14.06 -3.37 9.22
N ARG A 87 -14.41 -2.41 10.09
CA ARG A 87 -13.83 -1.07 10.12
C ARG A 87 -12.64 -1.11 11.09
N MET A 88 -11.40 -0.95 10.62
CA MET A 88 -10.22 -0.54 11.43
C MET A 88 -9.13 -0.02 10.47
N GLY A 89 -8.43 1.10 10.66
CA GLY A 89 -8.42 2.08 11.74
C GLY A 89 -7.91 3.44 11.26
N GLY A 90 -8.70 4.48 11.51
CA GLY A 90 -8.25 5.86 11.46
C GLY A 90 -7.56 6.19 12.78
N SER A 91 -6.22 6.14 12.83
CA SER A 91 -5.49 6.71 13.97
C SER A 91 -5.80 8.20 14.06
N SER A 92 -6.64 8.55 15.03
CA SER A 92 -6.93 9.90 15.49
C SER A 92 -5.64 10.53 16.03
N ARG A 93 -5.09 11.51 15.33
CA ARG A 93 -4.11 12.42 15.94
C ARG A 93 -4.90 13.46 16.72
N ARG A 94 -4.92 13.33 18.06
CA ARG A 94 -5.23 14.46 18.93
C ARG A 94 -4.20 15.55 18.65
N LEU A 95 -4.67 16.70 18.17
CA LEU A 95 -3.94 17.95 18.26
C LEU A 95 -3.67 18.21 19.75
N ARG A 96 -2.40 18.22 20.15
CA ARG A 96 -1.99 18.86 21.41
C ARG A 96 -1.76 20.33 21.07
N ALA A 97 -2.62 21.20 21.61
CA ALA A 97 -2.34 22.62 21.71
C ALA A 97 -1.13 22.82 22.63
N LYS A 98 -0.24 23.72 22.25
CA LYS A 98 0.64 24.45 23.15
C LYS A 98 0.12 25.87 23.25
#